data_AF-A0A291MVX2-F1
#
_entry.id   AF-A0A291MVX2-F1
#
_cell.length_a   1.000
_cell.length_b   1.000
_cell.length_c   1.000
_cell.angle_alpha   90.00
_cell.angle_beta   90.00
_cell.angle_gamma   90.00
#
_symmetry.space_group_name_H-M   'P 1'
#
loop_
_entity.id
_entity.type
_entity.pdbx_description
1 polymer ?
#
loop_
_entity_poly.entity_id
_entity_poly.type
_entity_poly.pdbx_seq_one_letter_code
_entity_poly.pdbx_strand_id
1 'polypeptide(L)'
;MADAKTLIVPKGATGVLVFADGSAVFGRGFGAVGDAVGELCFNTSITGYQEIMTDPSYAGQIITFTFPHIGNVGTNLDDVEADSPYALGCIVRQDVTAPSNFRNVEPFDQWMKDKGRIGLAGVDTRALTRLIREKGAPNVVIAYDPDGNFDIAALAAKAAAWPGLEGMDLAIEVTGKESRLWKDGIWTIGHGYGLNEAGDERPHVVAIDYGAKNNIFRNLVKAGARVTVLPATATFDQVKALNPDGVFLSNGPGDPAATGDYAVPVIQQVLAADIPVFGICLGHQLLGLAVGAKTIKMHQGHRGANHPVKRLSDGLVEITSMNHGFAVDVDTLPANARSTHVSLFDGSNCGIELTDKNAFSVQYHPEASPGPQDSFYLFKKFVDGLKGAVAA
;
A
#
# COMPACT_ATOMS: atom_id res chain seq x y z
N MET A 1 8.03 35.97 21.46
CA MET A 1 6.57 35.82 21.46
C MET A 1 6.05 36.59 20.26
N ALA A 2 6.15 35.99 19.07
CA ALA A 2 5.60 36.58 17.85
C ALA A 2 4.21 36.00 17.66
N ASP A 3 3.22 36.88 17.52
CA ASP A 3 1.79 36.57 17.44
C ASP A 3 1.49 35.39 16.50
N ALA A 4 0.87 34.34 17.07
CA ALA A 4 0.15 33.36 16.29
C ALA A 4 -0.95 34.12 15.55
N LYS A 5 -0.77 34.38 14.24
CA LYS A 5 -1.84 34.91 13.39
C LYS A 5 -3.03 33.97 13.55
N THR A 6 -4.09 34.43 14.20
CA THR A 6 -5.34 33.69 14.30
C THR A 6 -5.82 33.46 12.87
N LEU A 7 -5.74 32.21 12.40
CA LEU A 7 -6.20 31.86 11.07
C LEU A 7 -7.71 32.10 11.00
N ILE A 8 -8.12 33.02 10.14
CA ILE A 8 -9.53 33.29 9.90
C ILE A 8 -10.05 32.20 8.95
N VAL A 9 -11.02 31.40 9.42
CA VAL A 9 -11.72 30.42 8.59
C VAL A 9 -12.42 31.17 7.44
N PRO A 10 -12.12 30.86 6.17
CA PRO A 10 -12.78 31.50 5.04
C PRO A 10 -14.28 31.24 5.06
N LYS A 11 -15.08 32.25 4.69
CA LYS A 11 -16.53 32.11 4.63
C LYS A 11 -16.93 30.97 3.68
N GLY A 12 -17.71 30.02 4.18
CA GLY A 12 -18.18 28.86 3.41
C GLY A 12 -17.20 27.69 3.33
N ALA A 13 -16.06 27.74 4.03
CA ALA A 13 -15.21 26.58 4.21
C ALA A 13 -15.89 25.60 5.16
N THR A 14 -16.11 24.37 4.69
CA THR A 14 -16.66 23.26 5.48
C THR A 14 -15.63 22.18 5.73
N GLY A 15 -14.41 22.30 5.22
CA GLY A 15 -13.34 21.37 5.52
C GLY A 15 -11.99 22.05 5.66
N VAL A 16 -11.10 21.43 6.41
CA VAL A 16 -9.76 21.94 6.67
C VAL A 16 -8.74 20.81 6.79
N LEU A 17 -7.53 21.08 6.29
CA LEU A 17 -6.32 20.33 6.59
C LEU A 17 -5.44 21.18 7.52
N VAL A 18 -5.12 20.69 8.71
CA VAL A 18 -4.32 21.40 9.71
C VAL A 18 -2.98 20.69 9.91
N PHE A 19 -1.89 21.44 9.85
CA PHE A 19 -0.53 20.95 10.06
C PHE A 19 -0.11 21.11 11.52
N ALA A 20 0.89 20.34 11.95
CA ALA A 20 1.44 20.41 13.31
C ALA A 20 1.98 21.80 13.71
N ASP A 21 2.40 22.63 12.74
CA ASP A 21 2.85 24.00 12.98
C ASP A 21 1.70 25.03 13.11
N GLY A 22 0.46 24.57 13.03
CA GLY A 22 -0.74 25.41 13.09
C GLY A 22 -1.12 26.04 11.75
N SER A 23 -0.35 25.86 10.68
CA SER A 23 -0.79 26.25 9.34
C SER A 23 -2.00 25.41 8.90
N ALA A 24 -2.86 25.96 8.05
CA ALA A 24 -4.08 25.30 7.62
C ALA A 24 -4.40 25.58 6.15
N VAL A 25 -5.02 24.60 5.50
CA VAL A 25 -5.54 24.69 4.14
C VAL A 25 -7.03 24.40 4.17
N PHE A 26 -7.83 25.37 3.76
CA PHE A 26 -9.28 25.28 3.79
C PHE A 26 -9.84 24.83 2.45
N GLY A 27 -10.96 24.12 2.50
CA GLY A 27 -11.69 23.62 1.34
C GLY A 27 -13.15 23.32 1.69
N ARG A 28 -13.74 22.42 0.92
CA ARG A 28 -15.10 21.92 1.16
C ARG A 28 -15.02 20.46 1.58
N GLY A 29 -15.58 20.14 2.74
CA GLY A 29 -15.64 18.78 3.23
C GLY A 29 -16.66 17.95 2.45
N PHE A 30 -16.35 16.66 2.26
CA PHE A 30 -17.27 15.64 1.76
C PHE A 30 -16.98 14.31 2.47
N GLY A 31 -17.85 13.31 2.32
CA GLY A 31 -17.74 12.05 3.05
C GLY A 31 -18.23 12.17 4.49
N ALA A 32 -17.52 11.58 5.43
CA ALA A 32 -17.88 11.54 6.84
C ALA A 32 -17.52 12.84 7.58
N VAL A 33 -18.42 13.28 8.47
CA VAL A 33 -18.19 14.42 9.38
C VAL A 33 -17.30 13.98 10.54
N GLY A 34 -16.34 14.81 10.93
CA GLY A 34 -15.38 14.53 11.99
C GLY A 34 -13.96 14.93 11.59
N ASP A 35 -12.97 14.37 12.29
CA ASP A 35 -11.57 14.61 12.02
C ASP A 35 -10.70 13.35 12.18
N ALA A 36 -9.63 13.26 11.38
CA ALA A 36 -8.68 12.14 11.41
C ALA A 36 -7.24 12.67 11.33
N VAL A 37 -6.33 12.03 12.08
CA VAL A 37 -4.91 12.41 12.16
C VAL A 37 -4.04 11.36 11.49
N GLY A 38 -3.08 11.77 10.69
CA GLY A 38 -2.16 10.86 10.01
C GLY A 38 -1.06 11.56 9.20
N GLU A 39 -0.25 10.76 8.52
CA GLU A 39 0.80 11.25 7.62
C GLU A 39 0.18 11.69 6.28
N LEU A 40 0.49 12.91 5.85
CA LEU A 40 0.06 13.42 4.55
C LEU A 40 0.99 12.90 3.44
N CYS A 41 0.43 12.21 2.46
CA CYS A 41 1.15 11.80 1.27
C CYS A 41 0.46 12.31 -0.01
N PHE A 42 1.08 12.09 -1.16
CA PHE A 42 0.43 12.31 -2.46
C PHE A 42 0.53 11.08 -3.34
N ASN A 43 -0.42 10.92 -4.27
CA ASN A 43 -0.40 9.85 -5.26
C ASN A 43 -0.59 10.41 -6.69
N THR A 44 0.27 9.96 -7.63
CA THR A 44 0.28 10.43 -9.03
C THR A 44 -0.62 9.67 -9.99
N SER A 45 -1.28 8.61 -9.53
CA SER A 45 -2.21 7.83 -10.34
C SER A 45 -3.39 8.69 -10.80
N ILE A 46 -3.68 8.63 -12.10
CA ILE A 46 -4.79 9.37 -12.74
C ILE A 46 -6.10 8.58 -12.74
N THR A 47 -6.03 7.29 -12.41
CA THR A 47 -7.16 6.35 -12.28
C THR A 47 -6.94 5.45 -11.07
N GLY A 48 -8.00 4.77 -10.63
CA GLY A 48 -7.90 3.75 -9.58
C GLY A 48 -7.95 4.30 -8.16
N TYR A 49 -8.68 5.41 -7.94
CA TYR A 49 -8.76 6.04 -6.62
C TYR A 49 -9.43 5.13 -5.59
N GLN A 50 -10.36 4.24 -5.99
CA GLN A 50 -11.05 3.35 -5.05
C GLN A 50 -10.11 2.24 -4.56
N GLU A 51 -9.37 1.63 -5.48
CA GLU A 51 -8.33 0.64 -5.19
C GLU A 51 -7.26 1.24 -4.29
N ILE A 52 -6.85 2.49 -4.54
CA ILE A 52 -5.92 3.24 -3.68
C ILE A 52 -6.51 3.47 -2.28
N MET A 53 -7.76 3.92 -2.18
CA MET A 53 -8.41 4.15 -0.87
C MET A 53 -8.58 2.86 -0.05
N THR A 54 -8.61 1.70 -0.71
CA THR A 54 -8.76 0.37 -0.11
C THR A 54 -7.48 -0.43 0.04
N ASP A 55 -6.34 0.13 -0.38
CA ASP A 55 -5.04 -0.48 -0.17
C ASP A 55 -4.62 -0.35 1.32
N PRO A 56 -4.40 -1.47 2.04
CA PRO A 56 -3.98 -1.45 3.44
C PRO A 56 -2.71 -0.67 3.71
N SER A 57 -1.82 -0.53 2.73
CA SER A 57 -0.56 0.22 2.86
C SER A 57 -0.77 1.72 3.10
N TYR A 58 -1.99 2.25 2.97
CA TYR A 58 -2.36 3.62 3.36
C TYR A 58 -2.93 3.76 4.78
N ALA A 59 -2.91 2.71 5.61
CA ALA A 59 -3.29 2.85 7.02
C ALA A 59 -2.49 3.99 7.69
N GLY A 60 -3.18 4.83 8.46
CA GLY A 60 -2.58 6.00 9.11
C GLY A 60 -2.22 7.16 8.17
N GLN A 61 -2.65 7.14 6.90
CA GLN A 61 -2.30 8.16 5.90
C GLN A 61 -3.52 8.90 5.34
N ILE A 62 -3.29 10.14 4.93
CA ILE A 62 -4.24 10.99 4.21
C ILE A 62 -3.66 11.27 2.82
N ILE A 63 -4.44 10.95 1.77
CA ILE A 63 -3.93 10.95 0.40
C ILE A 63 -4.30 12.24 -0.32
N THR A 64 -3.29 12.96 -0.80
CA THR A 64 -3.48 14.04 -1.78
C THR A 64 -3.43 13.48 -3.19
N PHE A 65 -4.57 13.45 -3.88
CA PHE A 65 -4.57 13.06 -5.29
C PHE A 65 -4.09 14.22 -6.17
N THR A 66 -3.11 13.94 -7.02
CA THR A 66 -2.57 14.95 -7.94
C THR A 66 -3.46 15.15 -9.17
N PHE A 67 -4.15 14.10 -9.63
CA PHE A 67 -5.13 14.22 -10.70
C PHE A 67 -6.36 14.98 -10.19
N PRO A 68 -6.82 16.03 -10.91
CA PRO A 68 -7.74 16.99 -10.32
C PRO A 68 -9.17 16.48 -10.12
N HIS A 69 -9.62 15.55 -10.98
CA HIS A 69 -10.99 15.05 -11.00
C HIS A 69 -11.04 13.62 -10.45
N ILE A 70 -11.40 13.49 -9.17
CA ILE A 70 -11.51 12.21 -8.46
C ILE A 70 -13.00 11.92 -8.21
N GLY A 71 -13.42 10.67 -8.41
CA GLY A 71 -14.83 10.25 -8.31
C GLY A 71 -15.58 10.14 -9.64
N ASN A 72 -14.94 10.41 -10.78
CA ASN A 72 -15.59 10.46 -12.10
C ASN A 72 -16.30 9.15 -12.51
N VAL A 73 -15.86 8.01 -12.00
CA VAL A 73 -16.45 6.68 -12.28
C VAL A 73 -17.24 6.13 -11.08
N GLY A 74 -17.41 6.95 -10.04
CA GLY A 74 -17.97 6.60 -8.74
C GLY A 74 -17.25 5.40 -8.12
N THR A 75 -17.99 4.49 -7.50
CA THR A 75 -17.44 3.29 -6.86
C THR A 75 -18.28 2.07 -7.18
N ASN A 76 -17.68 0.89 -6.99
CA ASN A 76 -18.33 -0.40 -7.16
C ASN A 76 -17.80 -1.42 -6.14
N LEU A 77 -18.36 -2.63 -6.15
CA LEU A 77 -17.99 -3.67 -5.19
C LEU A 77 -16.69 -4.42 -5.57
N ASP A 78 -16.24 -4.30 -6.82
CA ASP A 78 -15.13 -5.07 -7.34
C ASP A 78 -13.78 -4.36 -7.18
N ASP A 79 -13.74 -3.04 -7.30
CA ASP A 79 -12.52 -2.20 -7.25
C ASP A 79 -12.08 -1.97 -5.78
N VAL A 80 -12.05 -3.05 -5.02
CA VAL A 80 -11.79 -3.11 -3.57
C VAL A 80 -10.62 -4.07 -3.33
N GLU A 81 -9.52 -3.52 -2.84
CA GLU A 81 -8.28 -4.28 -2.62
C GLU A 81 -8.18 -4.92 -1.23
N ALA A 82 -9.02 -4.53 -0.28
CA ALA A 82 -9.14 -5.17 1.03
C ALA A 82 -10.50 -4.87 1.68
N ASP A 83 -10.81 -5.50 2.82
CA ASP A 83 -12.14 -5.51 3.44
C ASP A 83 -12.62 -4.13 3.96
N SER A 84 -11.71 -3.18 4.10
CA SER A 84 -11.95 -1.82 4.58
C SER A 84 -11.19 -0.79 3.73
N PRO A 85 -11.65 0.46 3.60
CA PRO A 85 -10.78 1.52 3.12
C PRO A 85 -9.79 1.89 4.20
N TYR A 86 -8.50 1.70 4.00
CA TYR A 86 -7.49 1.93 5.05
C TYR A 86 -6.96 3.35 5.11
N ALA A 87 -7.00 4.06 3.98
CA ALA A 87 -6.71 5.49 3.97
C ALA A 87 -7.71 6.25 4.86
N LEU A 88 -7.21 7.15 5.70
CA LEU A 88 -8.05 7.94 6.63
C LEU A 88 -8.97 8.91 5.89
N GLY A 89 -8.54 9.37 4.72
CA GLY A 89 -9.25 10.34 3.92
C GLY A 89 -8.46 10.74 2.67
N CYS A 90 -9.04 11.63 1.88
CA CYS A 90 -8.38 12.14 0.69
C CYS A 90 -8.60 13.64 0.46
N ILE A 91 -7.67 14.23 -0.28
CA ILE A 91 -7.67 15.64 -0.68
C ILE A 91 -7.67 15.70 -2.20
N VAL A 92 -8.61 16.46 -2.75
CA VAL A 92 -8.87 16.54 -4.20
C VAL A 92 -8.97 17.99 -4.65
N ARG A 93 -8.62 18.25 -5.91
CA ARG A 93 -8.60 19.61 -6.46
C ARG A 93 -9.99 20.14 -6.75
N GLN A 94 -10.81 19.34 -7.41
CA GLN A 94 -12.16 19.68 -7.85
C GLN A 94 -13.19 19.08 -6.91
N ASP A 95 -14.39 19.64 -6.89
CA ASP A 95 -15.52 19.02 -6.22
C ASP A 95 -15.83 17.66 -6.87
N VAL A 96 -16.21 16.69 -6.04
CA VAL A 96 -16.65 15.38 -6.52
C VAL A 96 -17.92 15.59 -7.34
N THR A 97 -17.89 15.13 -8.59
CA THR A 97 -19.03 15.27 -9.52
C THR A 97 -19.89 14.01 -9.52
N ALA A 98 -21.08 14.09 -10.12
CA ALA A 98 -21.86 12.89 -10.42
C ALA A 98 -21.02 11.91 -11.28
N PRO A 99 -21.07 10.60 -10.97
CA PRO A 99 -20.26 9.61 -11.68
C PRO A 99 -20.85 9.27 -13.05
N SER A 100 -19.99 8.87 -13.99
CA SER A 100 -20.38 8.43 -15.34
C SER A 100 -19.58 7.21 -15.78
N ASN A 101 -19.96 6.04 -15.28
CA ASN A 101 -19.39 4.76 -15.69
C ASN A 101 -20.44 3.65 -15.54
N PHE A 102 -20.47 2.68 -16.46
CA PHE A 102 -21.43 1.57 -16.41
C PHE A 102 -21.26 0.65 -15.19
N ARG A 103 -20.06 0.63 -14.59
CA ARG A 103 -19.75 -0.13 -13.38
C ARG A 103 -20.14 0.60 -12.10
N ASN A 104 -20.46 1.89 -12.16
CA ASN A 104 -20.81 2.66 -10.97
C ASN A 104 -22.03 2.08 -10.28
N VAL A 105 -21.90 1.80 -8.98
CA VAL A 105 -22.99 1.41 -8.08
C VAL A 105 -23.30 2.53 -7.10
N GLU A 106 -22.31 3.34 -6.73
CA GLU A 106 -22.45 4.39 -5.71
C GLU A 106 -21.56 5.61 -6.02
N PRO A 107 -22.06 6.85 -5.85
CA PRO A 107 -21.22 8.05 -5.93
C PRO A 107 -20.07 8.04 -4.92
N PHE A 108 -18.91 8.56 -5.31
CA PHE A 108 -17.70 8.48 -4.47
C PHE A 108 -17.82 9.21 -3.13
N ASP A 109 -18.50 10.35 -3.07
CA ASP A 109 -18.75 11.10 -1.84
C ASP A 109 -19.66 10.35 -0.87
N GLN A 110 -20.70 9.68 -1.39
CA GLN A 110 -21.57 8.81 -0.62
C GLN A 110 -20.80 7.58 -0.08
N TRP A 111 -20.00 6.92 -0.94
CA TRP A 111 -19.14 5.82 -0.52
C TRP A 111 -18.17 6.23 0.58
N MET A 112 -17.51 7.40 0.46
CA MET A 112 -16.62 7.93 1.50
C MET A 112 -17.36 8.13 2.82
N LYS A 113 -18.58 8.65 2.78
CA LYS A 113 -19.43 8.84 3.97
C LYS A 113 -19.78 7.52 4.63
N ASP A 114 -20.25 6.54 3.86
CA ASP A 114 -20.69 5.23 4.37
C ASP A 114 -19.52 4.39 4.89
N LYS A 115 -18.31 4.66 4.41
CA LYS A 115 -17.08 4.06 4.91
C LYS A 115 -16.41 4.85 6.04
N GLY A 116 -17.00 5.95 6.51
CA GLY A 116 -16.44 6.75 7.59
C GLY A 116 -15.14 7.47 7.22
N ARG A 117 -14.93 7.78 5.94
CA ARG A 117 -13.72 8.45 5.42
C ARG A 117 -13.99 9.91 5.09
N ILE A 118 -12.99 10.74 5.36
CA ILE A 118 -13.10 12.20 5.25
C ILE A 118 -12.51 12.65 3.91
N GLY A 119 -13.25 13.49 3.19
CA GLY A 119 -12.81 14.10 1.95
C GLY A 119 -12.67 15.62 2.08
N LEU A 120 -11.65 16.19 1.43
CA LEU A 120 -11.46 17.63 1.33
C LEU A 120 -11.27 18.05 -0.14
N ALA A 121 -12.24 18.78 -0.68
CA ALA A 121 -12.26 19.27 -2.05
C ALA A 121 -11.92 20.77 -2.16
N GLY A 122 -11.59 21.21 -3.38
CA GLY A 122 -11.32 22.62 -3.67
C GLY A 122 -9.92 23.10 -3.27
N VAL A 123 -9.03 22.19 -2.90
CA VAL A 123 -7.67 22.50 -2.42
C VAL A 123 -6.68 22.56 -3.58
N ASP A 124 -5.69 23.45 -3.52
CA ASP A 124 -4.55 23.41 -4.45
C ASP A 124 -3.66 22.20 -4.15
N THR A 125 -4.06 21.03 -4.68
CA THR A 125 -3.33 19.78 -4.50
C THR A 125 -1.93 19.83 -5.11
N ARG A 126 -1.68 20.68 -6.12
CA ARG A 126 -0.33 20.89 -6.68
C ARG A 126 0.57 21.58 -5.67
N ALA A 127 0.08 22.59 -4.95
CA ALA A 127 0.83 23.23 -3.88
C ALA A 127 1.16 22.24 -2.75
N LEU A 128 0.19 21.40 -2.35
CA LEU A 128 0.42 20.34 -1.36
C LEU A 128 1.44 19.30 -1.84
N THR A 129 1.36 18.82 -3.08
CA THR A 129 2.36 17.90 -3.64
C THR A 129 3.75 18.49 -3.64
N ARG A 130 3.89 19.78 -3.99
CA ARG A 130 5.18 20.48 -3.92
C ARG A 130 5.68 20.60 -2.49
N LEU A 131 4.80 20.92 -1.54
CA LEU A 131 5.12 20.99 -0.12
C LEU A 131 5.70 19.65 0.36
N ILE A 132 5.01 18.54 0.07
CA ILE A 132 5.46 17.20 0.48
C ILE A 132 6.81 16.84 -0.16
N ARG A 133 6.98 17.12 -1.45
CA ARG A 133 8.27 16.90 -2.14
C ARG A 133 9.40 17.75 -1.56
N GLU A 134 9.13 19.00 -1.18
CA GLU A 134 10.16 19.93 -0.69
C GLU A 134 10.48 19.73 0.80
N LYS A 135 9.49 19.36 1.62
CA LYS A 135 9.61 19.30 3.10
C LYS A 135 9.46 17.90 3.70
N GLY A 136 9.18 16.89 2.88
CA GLY A 136 8.84 15.54 3.31
C GLY A 136 7.37 15.41 3.68
N ALA A 137 6.95 14.22 4.12
CA ALA A 137 5.56 13.91 4.48
C ALA A 137 5.22 14.41 5.92
N PRO A 138 4.38 15.46 6.07
CA PRO A 138 4.06 16.02 7.38
C PRO A 138 2.91 15.26 8.06
N ASN A 139 2.85 15.36 9.39
CA ASN A 139 1.68 14.96 10.17
C ASN A 139 0.62 16.05 10.08
N VAL A 140 -0.62 15.64 9.82
CA VAL A 140 -1.76 16.55 9.62
C VAL A 140 -3.03 15.98 10.22
N VAL A 141 -4.01 16.87 10.42
CA VAL A 141 -5.41 16.50 10.67
C VAL A 141 -6.26 16.95 9.50
N ILE A 142 -7.03 16.03 8.90
CA ILE A 142 -8.12 16.35 7.98
C ILE A 142 -9.42 16.43 8.79
N ALA A 143 -10.20 17.48 8.61
CA ALA A 143 -11.47 17.67 9.29
C ALA A 143 -12.57 18.16 8.35
N TYR A 144 -13.79 17.67 8.57
CA TYR A 144 -15.02 18.09 7.93
C TYR A 144 -16.07 18.40 8.99
N ASP A 145 -16.52 19.66 9.02
CA ASP A 145 -17.72 20.11 9.73
C ASP A 145 -18.62 20.90 8.75
N PRO A 146 -19.86 20.45 8.48
CA PRO A 146 -20.82 21.18 7.63
C PRO A 146 -21.08 22.62 8.07
N ASP A 147 -20.98 22.91 9.37
CA ASP A 147 -21.20 24.24 9.94
C ASP A 147 -19.91 25.09 9.95
N GLY A 148 -18.76 24.50 9.60
CA GLY A 148 -17.47 25.19 9.50
C GLY A 148 -16.83 25.54 10.85
N ASN A 149 -17.17 24.84 11.94
CA ASN A 149 -16.61 25.10 13.26
C ASN A 149 -15.29 24.34 13.45
N PHE A 150 -14.16 25.05 13.31
CA PHE A 150 -12.83 24.45 13.47
C PHE A 150 -12.04 25.11 14.60
N ASP A 151 -11.68 24.31 15.61
CA ASP A 151 -10.65 24.68 16.57
C ASP A 151 -9.27 24.32 16.00
N ILE A 152 -8.70 25.26 15.22
CA ILE A 152 -7.41 25.06 14.55
C ILE A 152 -6.29 24.78 15.54
N ALA A 153 -6.33 25.37 16.73
CA ALA A 153 -5.29 25.16 17.74
C ALA A 153 -5.36 23.73 18.30
N ALA A 154 -6.56 23.22 18.60
CA ALA A 154 -6.74 21.84 19.04
C ALA A 154 -6.36 20.83 17.95
N LEU A 155 -6.74 21.08 16.68
CA LEU A 155 -6.38 20.21 15.56
C LEU A 155 -4.86 20.20 15.30
N ALA A 156 -4.19 21.35 15.42
CA ALA A 156 -2.74 21.43 15.30
C ALA A 156 -2.02 20.68 16.43
N ALA A 157 -2.51 20.81 17.67
CA ALA A 157 -2.00 20.04 18.81
C ALA A 157 -2.18 18.53 18.60
N LYS A 158 -3.31 18.10 18.03
CA LYS A 158 -3.56 16.70 17.65
C LYS A 158 -2.58 16.21 16.58
N ALA A 159 -2.32 17.01 15.54
CA ALA A 159 -1.32 16.70 14.50
C ALA A 159 0.10 16.58 15.08
N ALA A 160 0.48 17.48 15.99
CA ALA A 160 1.79 17.49 16.63
C ALA A 160 2.00 16.32 17.62
N ALA A 161 0.93 15.83 18.25
CA ALA A 161 0.97 14.71 19.19
C ALA A 161 1.00 13.34 18.52
N TRP A 162 0.67 13.23 17.22
CA TRP A 162 0.69 11.95 16.53
C TRP A 162 2.15 11.52 16.25
N PRO A 163 2.54 10.29 16.63
CA PRO A 163 3.96 9.89 16.70
C PRO A 163 4.63 9.69 15.33
N GLY A 164 3.88 9.69 14.23
CA GLY A 164 4.41 9.33 12.90
C GLY A 164 4.25 7.84 12.60
N LEU A 165 4.56 7.46 11.35
CA LEU A 165 4.62 6.05 10.93
C LEU A 165 5.88 5.32 11.37
N GLU A 166 6.96 6.05 11.68
CA GLU A 166 8.25 5.45 12.06
C GLU A 166 8.12 4.77 13.43
N GLY A 167 8.54 3.51 13.51
CA GLY A 167 8.33 2.66 14.69
C GLY A 167 6.89 2.19 14.94
N MET A 168 5.95 2.45 14.02
CA MET A 168 4.55 2.00 14.16
C MET A 168 4.34 0.69 13.39
N ASP A 169 4.02 -0.39 14.11
CA ASP A 169 3.56 -1.65 13.49
C ASP A 169 2.08 -1.54 13.15
N LEU A 170 1.78 -1.15 11.91
CA LEU A 170 0.42 -1.11 11.39
C LEU A 170 0.00 -2.45 10.76
N ALA A 171 0.94 -3.34 10.45
CA ALA A 171 0.64 -4.64 9.83
C ALA A 171 -0.26 -5.50 10.73
N ILE A 172 -0.04 -5.45 12.05
CA ILE A 172 -0.86 -6.16 13.03
C ILE A 172 -2.30 -5.64 13.14
N GLU A 173 -2.53 -4.36 12.82
CA GLU A 173 -3.87 -3.76 12.84
C GLU A 173 -4.70 -4.16 11.62
N VAL A 174 -4.03 -4.46 10.49
CA VAL A 174 -4.68 -4.67 9.20
C VAL A 174 -4.70 -6.13 8.73
N THR A 175 -3.87 -7.01 9.32
CA THR A 175 -3.85 -8.44 9.00
C THR A 175 -5.20 -9.11 9.25
N GLY A 176 -5.55 -10.09 8.41
CA GLY A 176 -6.62 -11.04 8.72
C GLY A 176 -6.35 -11.79 10.03
N LYS A 177 -7.42 -12.16 10.75
CA LYS A 177 -7.34 -12.83 12.06
C LYS A 177 -7.23 -14.35 11.97
N GLU A 178 -7.70 -14.93 10.87
CA GLU A 178 -7.81 -16.38 10.70
C GLU A 178 -7.11 -16.83 9.42
N SER A 179 -6.63 -18.08 9.44
CA SER A 179 -6.14 -18.76 8.25
C SER A 179 -7.29 -18.96 7.27
N ARG A 180 -7.08 -18.61 5.99
CA ARG A 180 -8.10 -18.75 4.95
C ARG A 180 -7.53 -19.27 3.64
N LEU A 181 -8.26 -20.15 2.98
CA LEU A 181 -7.97 -20.52 1.59
C LEU A 181 -8.49 -19.40 0.67
N TRP A 182 -7.64 -18.89 -0.23
CA TRP A 182 -8.06 -17.90 -1.20
C TRP A 182 -8.80 -18.55 -2.37
N LYS A 183 -10.06 -18.17 -2.55
CA LYS A 183 -10.98 -18.77 -3.53
C LYS A 183 -11.29 -17.90 -4.73
N ASP A 184 -10.85 -16.65 -4.76
CA ASP A 184 -11.16 -15.76 -5.88
C ASP A 184 -10.10 -15.86 -6.98
N GLY A 185 -10.55 -15.84 -8.22
CA GLY A 185 -9.73 -15.68 -9.41
C GLY A 185 -9.65 -14.22 -9.86
N ILE A 186 -9.24 -14.02 -11.12
CA ILE A 186 -9.13 -12.68 -11.70
C ILE A 186 -10.47 -12.12 -12.15
N TRP A 187 -10.57 -10.79 -12.17
CA TRP A 187 -11.72 -10.08 -12.72
C TRP A 187 -11.69 -10.07 -14.25
N THR A 188 -12.84 -10.26 -14.88
CA THR A 188 -13.01 -10.11 -16.33
C THR A 188 -14.23 -9.25 -16.64
N ILE A 189 -14.11 -8.35 -17.62
CA ILE A 189 -15.21 -7.48 -18.06
C ILE A 189 -16.43 -8.32 -18.47
N GLY A 190 -17.60 -7.94 -17.97
CA GLY A 190 -18.87 -8.65 -18.23
C GLY A 190 -19.08 -9.92 -17.39
N HIS A 191 -18.09 -10.37 -16.62
CA HIS A 191 -18.17 -11.60 -15.82
C HIS A 191 -17.87 -11.41 -14.32
N GLY A 192 -17.14 -10.35 -13.95
CA GLY A 192 -16.72 -10.14 -12.57
C GLY A 192 -15.51 -10.99 -12.19
N TYR A 193 -15.29 -11.19 -10.89
CA TYR A 193 -14.27 -12.12 -10.39
C TYR A 193 -14.65 -13.56 -10.67
N GLY A 194 -13.74 -14.31 -11.30
CA GLY A 194 -13.88 -15.76 -11.42
C GLY A 194 -13.67 -16.48 -10.08
N LEU A 195 -14.02 -17.76 -10.02
CA LEU A 195 -13.68 -18.62 -8.89
C LEU A 195 -12.37 -19.38 -9.16
N ASN A 196 -11.60 -19.58 -8.10
CA ASN A 196 -10.44 -20.44 -8.09
C ASN A 196 -10.89 -21.89 -7.87
N GLU A 197 -11.07 -22.64 -8.95
CA GLU A 197 -11.32 -24.08 -8.91
C GLU A 197 -10.02 -24.89 -8.81
N ALA A 198 -8.96 -24.34 -8.21
CA ALA A 198 -7.69 -25.04 -8.02
C ALA A 198 -7.89 -26.35 -7.27
N GLY A 199 -7.70 -27.48 -7.96
CA GLY A 199 -7.50 -28.78 -7.33
C GLY A 199 -6.16 -28.85 -6.60
N ASP A 200 -6.00 -29.89 -5.78
CA ASP A 200 -4.82 -30.08 -4.90
C ASP A 200 -3.50 -30.31 -5.65
N GLU A 201 -3.53 -30.46 -6.99
CA GLU A 201 -2.35 -30.67 -7.84
C GLU A 201 -1.55 -29.39 -8.13
N ARG A 202 -2.09 -28.20 -7.79
CA ARG A 202 -1.37 -26.93 -7.97
C ARG A 202 -0.35 -26.71 -6.85
N PRO A 203 0.81 -26.08 -7.13
CA PRO A 203 1.76 -25.71 -6.09
C PRO A 203 1.08 -24.89 -4.98
N HIS A 204 1.31 -25.29 -3.74
CA HIS A 204 0.76 -24.65 -2.56
C HIS A 204 1.64 -23.50 -2.09
N VAL A 205 1.14 -22.29 -2.28
CA VAL A 205 1.73 -21.08 -1.72
C VAL A 205 1.06 -20.73 -0.40
N VAL A 206 1.86 -20.61 0.66
CA VAL A 206 1.42 -20.01 1.92
C VAL A 206 1.81 -18.54 1.92
N ALA A 207 0.81 -17.66 1.91
CA ALA A 207 1.00 -16.22 1.94
C ALA A 207 0.83 -15.69 3.37
N ILE A 208 1.79 -14.91 3.85
CA ILE A 208 1.68 -14.18 5.13
C ILE A 208 1.09 -12.80 4.85
N ASP A 209 -0.05 -12.52 5.48
CA ASP A 209 -0.84 -11.31 5.33
C ASP A 209 -0.37 -10.23 6.31
N TYR A 210 0.45 -9.30 5.81
CA TYR A 210 0.87 -8.10 6.54
C TYR A 210 -0.03 -6.88 6.26
N GLY A 211 -1.22 -7.08 5.69
CA GLY A 211 -2.01 -6.03 5.04
C GLY A 211 -2.05 -6.21 3.53
N ALA A 212 -2.34 -7.43 3.11
CA ALA A 212 -2.26 -7.82 1.72
C ALA A 212 -3.40 -7.22 0.89
N LYS A 213 -3.05 -6.76 -0.30
CA LYS A 213 -4.03 -6.50 -1.35
C LYS A 213 -4.55 -7.80 -1.94
N ASN A 214 -5.87 -7.90 -2.11
CA ASN A 214 -6.55 -9.05 -2.68
C ASN A 214 -6.02 -9.41 -4.07
N ASN A 215 -5.64 -8.42 -4.90
CA ASN A 215 -5.15 -8.71 -6.23
C ASN A 215 -3.81 -9.46 -6.25
N ILE A 216 -3.01 -9.42 -5.17
CA ILE A 216 -1.82 -10.26 -5.04
C ILE A 216 -2.21 -11.74 -5.09
N PHE A 217 -3.19 -12.14 -4.28
CA PHE A 217 -3.63 -13.53 -4.20
C PHE A 217 -4.28 -13.98 -5.51
N ARG A 218 -5.05 -13.10 -6.15
CA ARG A 218 -5.63 -13.36 -7.48
C ARG A 218 -4.54 -13.57 -8.54
N ASN A 219 -3.43 -12.83 -8.48
CA ASN A 219 -2.31 -13.01 -9.41
C ASN A 219 -1.48 -14.27 -9.12
N LEU A 220 -1.31 -14.68 -7.87
CA LEU A 220 -0.74 -15.99 -7.52
C LEU A 220 -1.60 -17.13 -8.07
N VAL A 221 -2.93 -17.04 -7.92
CA VAL A 221 -3.87 -18.00 -8.51
C VAL A 221 -3.77 -18.01 -10.03
N LYS A 222 -3.71 -16.82 -10.67
CA LYS A 222 -3.53 -16.68 -12.12
C LYS A 222 -2.23 -17.31 -12.62
N ALA A 223 -1.16 -17.25 -11.84
CA ALA A 223 0.11 -17.90 -12.13
C ALA A 223 0.07 -19.43 -11.91
N GLY A 224 -1.00 -19.94 -11.29
CA GLY A 224 -1.28 -21.36 -11.14
C GLY A 224 -1.02 -21.91 -9.74
N ALA A 225 -1.01 -21.08 -8.70
CA ALA A 225 -0.87 -21.53 -7.32
C ALA A 225 -2.22 -21.83 -6.66
N ARG A 226 -2.21 -22.73 -5.66
CA ARG A 226 -3.21 -22.79 -4.59
C ARG A 226 -2.70 -21.93 -3.44
N VAL A 227 -3.51 -21.01 -2.92
CA VAL A 227 -3.05 -20.02 -1.93
C VAL A 227 -3.77 -20.17 -0.60
N THR A 228 -3.01 -20.40 0.48
CA THR A 228 -3.50 -20.27 1.86
C THR A 228 -2.90 -19.03 2.48
N VAL A 229 -3.76 -18.17 3.02
CA VAL A 229 -3.37 -16.91 3.66
C VAL A 229 -3.33 -17.11 5.17
N LEU A 230 -2.22 -16.74 5.79
CA LEU A 230 -2.01 -16.76 7.23
C LEU A 230 -1.86 -15.33 7.78
N PRO A 231 -2.25 -15.08 9.05
CA PRO A 231 -2.05 -13.78 9.69
C PRO A 231 -0.57 -13.37 9.77
N ALA A 232 -0.30 -12.07 9.93
CA ALA A 232 1.03 -11.50 10.14
C ALA A 232 1.83 -12.19 11.29
N THR A 233 1.13 -12.66 12.32
CA THR A 233 1.71 -13.32 13.52
C THR A 233 1.93 -14.81 13.36
N ALA A 234 1.71 -15.37 12.17
CA ALA A 234 1.85 -16.80 11.94
C ALA A 234 3.26 -17.29 12.29
N THR A 235 3.32 -18.38 13.05
CA THR A 235 4.59 -18.99 13.42
C THR A 235 5.14 -19.86 12.29
N PHE A 236 6.45 -20.13 12.31
CA PHE A 236 7.07 -21.05 11.37
C PHE A 236 6.42 -22.45 11.41
N ASP A 237 6.05 -22.95 12.60
CA ASP A 237 5.38 -24.24 12.74
C ASP A 237 4.00 -24.26 12.06
N GLN A 238 3.24 -23.16 12.13
CA GLN A 238 1.97 -23.03 11.43
C GLN A 238 2.15 -22.99 9.91
N VAL A 239 3.19 -22.29 9.42
CA VAL A 239 3.57 -22.28 8.00
C VAL A 239 3.94 -23.71 7.56
N LYS A 240 4.83 -24.37 8.30
CA LYS A 240 5.33 -25.71 7.98
C LYS A 240 4.22 -26.77 8.02
N ALA A 241 3.28 -26.67 8.95
CA ALA A 241 2.16 -27.61 9.07
C ALA A 241 1.27 -27.66 7.82
N LEU A 242 1.33 -26.62 6.98
CA LEU A 242 0.61 -26.56 5.70
C LEU A 242 1.37 -27.22 4.54
N ASN A 243 2.61 -27.69 4.74
CA ASN A 243 3.49 -28.26 3.71
C ASN A 243 3.57 -27.39 2.44
N PRO A 244 3.99 -26.11 2.55
CA PRO A 244 4.05 -25.21 1.39
C PRO A 244 5.12 -25.64 0.40
N ASP A 245 4.82 -25.51 -0.89
CA ASP A 245 5.83 -25.52 -1.95
C ASP A 245 6.59 -24.19 -2.01
N GLY A 246 5.98 -23.10 -1.53
CA GLY A 246 6.61 -21.79 -1.40
C GLY A 246 5.89 -20.87 -0.42
N VAL A 247 6.61 -19.89 0.10
CA VAL A 247 6.08 -18.85 1.00
C VAL A 247 6.08 -17.50 0.30
N PHE A 248 4.98 -16.77 0.45
CA PHE A 248 4.82 -15.44 -0.09
C PHE A 248 4.67 -14.41 1.04
N LEU A 249 5.37 -13.28 0.94
CA LEU A 249 5.35 -12.18 1.90
C LEU A 249 4.62 -10.97 1.29
N SER A 250 3.46 -10.60 1.82
CA SER A 250 2.63 -9.55 1.21
C SER A 250 3.16 -8.13 1.42
N ASN A 251 2.50 -7.18 0.76
CA ASN A 251 2.59 -5.78 1.14
C ASN A 251 1.93 -5.53 2.52
N GLY A 252 2.12 -4.32 3.02
CA GLY A 252 1.48 -3.84 4.24
C GLY A 252 1.83 -2.38 4.55
N PRO A 253 1.22 -1.80 5.60
CA PRO A 253 1.52 -0.46 6.09
C PRO A 253 2.63 -0.46 7.17
N GLY A 254 3.03 0.74 7.57
CA GLY A 254 3.87 0.97 8.75
C GLY A 254 5.37 0.82 8.49
N ASP A 255 6.11 0.72 9.58
CA ASP A 255 7.56 0.59 9.57
C ASP A 255 7.98 -0.89 9.48
N PRO A 256 8.74 -1.31 8.45
CA PRO A 256 9.22 -2.68 8.33
C PRO A 256 10.07 -3.15 9.52
N ALA A 257 10.75 -2.24 10.23
CA ALA A 257 11.53 -2.60 11.40
C ALA A 257 10.62 -3.07 12.56
N ALA A 258 9.48 -2.39 12.77
CA ALA A 258 8.52 -2.75 13.82
C ALA A 258 7.80 -4.07 13.50
N THR A 259 7.31 -4.25 12.27
CA THR A 259 6.76 -5.55 11.81
C THR A 259 7.83 -6.65 11.83
N GLY A 260 9.10 -6.27 11.63
CA GLY A 260 10.25 -7.16 11.65
C GLY A 260 10.44 -7.92 12.97
N ASP A 261 10.04 -7.34 14.11
CA ASP A 261 10.22 -7.94 15.45
C ASP A 261 9.67 -9.38 15.55
N TYR A 262 8.56 -9.67 14.86
CA TYR A 262 7.98 -11.02 14.80
C TYR A 262 8.11 -11.67 13.43
N ALA A 263 8.11 -10.89 12.34
CA ALA A 263 8.16 -11.45 10.99
C ALA A 263 9.55 -11.97 10.60
N VAL A 264 10.61 -11.24 10.93
CA VAL A 264 11.99 -11.60 10.55
C VAL A 264 12.41 -12.97 11.09
N PRO A 265 12.19 -13.31 12.39
CA PRO A 265 12.51 -14.63 12.90
C PRO A 265 11.80 -15.78 12.16
N VAL A 266 10.56 -15.56 11.69
CA VAL A 266 9.82 -16.55 10.92
C VAL A 266 10.40 -16.68 9.52
N ILE A 267 10.67 -15.56 8.84
CA ILE A 267 11.29 -15.55 7.50
C ILE A 267 12.66 -16.24 7.52
N GLN A 268 13.47 -16.00 8.56
CA GLN A 268 14.77 -16.67 8.73
C GLN A 268 14.61 -18.19 8.86
N GLN A 269 13.60 -18.68 9.59
CA GLN A 269 13.32 -20.12 9.69
C GLN A 269 12.83 -20.71 8.36
N VAL A 270 12.00 -19.98 7.60
CA VAL A 270 11.57 -20.39 6.25
C VAL A 270 12.77 -20.52 5.31
N LEU A 271 13.70 -19.56 5.31
CA LEU A 271 14.93 -19.59 4.52
C LEU A 271 15.88 -20.72 4.96
N ALA A 272 15.98 -20.98 6.27
CA ALA A 272 16.77 -22.08 6.81
C ALA A 272 16.23 -23.46 6.41
N ALA A 273 14.91 -23.56 6.19
CA ALA A 273 14.25 -24.78 5.71
C ALA A 273 14.26 -24.94 4.18
N ASP A 274 14.97 -24.07 3.45
CA ASP A 274 15.08 -24.09 1.98
C ASP A 274 13.74 -23.98 1.24
N ILE A 275 12.72 -23.39 1.89
CA ILE A 275 11.43 -23.12 1.27
C ILE A 275 11.56 -21.87 0.37
N PRO A 276 11.15 -21.93 -0.92
CA PRO A 276 11.19 -20.77 -1.81
C PRO A 276 10.39 -19.58 -1.29
N VAL A 277 10.93 -18.37 -1.43
CA VAL A 277 10.30 -17.12 -0.93
C VAL A 277 10.12 -16.08 -2.03
N PHE A 278 8.94 -15.47 -2.08
CA PHE A 278 8.71 -14.25 -2.86
C PHE A 278 8.07 -13.14 -2.00
N GLY A 279 8.69 -11.96 -1.96
CA GLY A 279 8.17 -10.80 -1.21
C GLY A 279 7.80 -9.59 -2.08
N ILE A 280 6.75 -8.87 -1.69
CA ILE A 280 6.29 -7.64 -2.35
C ILE A 280 6.20 -6.49 -1.34
N CYS A 281 6.71 -5.30 -1.70
CA CYS A 281 6.65 -4.06 -0.89
C CYS A 281 7.17 -4.26 0.55
N LEU A 282 6.30 -4.36 1.56
CA LEU A 282 6.70 -4.67 2.94
C LEU A 282 7.40 -6.04 3.01
N GLY A 283 6.90 -7.07 2.32
CA GLY A 283 7.56 -8.37 2.21
C GLY A 283 8.96 -8.30 1.58
N HIS A 284 9.22 -7.32 0.70
CA HIS A 284 10.56 -7.06 0.19
C HIS A 284 11.51 -6.52 1.26
N GLN A 285 11.01 -5.56 2.05
CA GLN A 285 11.76 -4.96 3.15
C GLN A 285 12.05 -5.98 4.24
N LEU A 286 11.05 -6.78 4.62
CA LEU A 286 11.20 -7.86 5.60
C LEU A 286 12.18 -8.93 5.14
N LEU A 287 12.20 -9.31 3.86
CA LEU A 287 13.22 -10.21 3.33
C LEU A 287 14.63 -9.58 3.42
N GLY A 288 14.76 -8.30 3.11
CA GLY A 288 16.02 -7.56 3.27
C GLY A 288 16.50 -7.55 4.72
N LEU A 289 15.64 -7.22 5.68
CA LEU A 289 15.93 -7.26 7.12
C LEU A 289 16.31 -8.67 7.58
N ALA A 290 15.61 -9.70 7.09
CA ALA A 290 15.85 -11.09 7.47
C ALA A 290 17.25 -11.60 7.10
N VAL A 291 17.86 -11.04 6.05
CA VAL A 291 19.25 -11.34 5.65
C VAL A 291 20.28 -10.35 6.18
N GLY A 292 19.85 -9.37 7.00
CA GLY A 292 20.76 -8.44 7.69
C GLY A 292 20.98 -7.10 6.97
N ALA A 293 20.19 -6.79 5.94
CA ALA A 293 20.16 -5.45 5.38
C ALA A 293 19.42 -4.48 6.32
N LYS A 294 19.47 -3.18 6.01
CA LYS A 294 18.74 -2.13 6.72
C LYS A 294 17.66 -1.50 5.84
N THR A 295 16.66 -0.91 6.48
CA THR A 295 15.63 -0.09 5.84
C THR A 295 15.81 1.37 6.22
N ILE A 296 15.42 2.27 5.33
CA ILE A 296 15.45 3.73 5.54
C ILE A 296 14.08 4.33 5.23
N LYS A 297 13.66 5.31 6.02
CA LYS A 297 12.50 6.14 5.70
C LYS A 297 12.86 7.10 4.56
N MET A 298 12.04 7.12 3.52
CA MET A 298 12.22 7.99 2.37
C MET A 298 11.64 9.38 2.65
N HIS A 299 12.24 10.42 2.06
CA HIS A 299 11.78 11.80 2.21
C HIS A 299 10.31 12.00 1.84
N GLN A 300 9.90 11.49 0.67
CA GLN A 300 8.51 11.57 0.17
C GLN A 300 7.89 10.20 -0.14
N GLY A 301 8.70 9.14 -0.19
CA GLY A 301 8.30 7.82 -0.70
C GLY A 301 7.96 7.80 -2.19
N HIS A 302 7.50 6.65 -2.66
CA HIS A 302 6.99 6.45 -4.02
C HIS A 302 5.52 6.04 -3.99
N ARG A 303 4.68 6.85 -4.64
CA ARG A 303 3.23 6.70 -4.63
C ARG A 303 2.64 7.10 -5.98
N GLY A 304 2.31 6.13 -6.81
CA GLY A 304 1.87 6.38 -8.18
C GLY A 304 1.91 5.16 -9.08
N ALA A 305 1.36 5.29 -10.29
CA ALA A 305 1.27 4.21 -11.29
C ALA A 305 2.05 4.50 -12.58
N ASN A 306 3.13 5.27 -12.48
CA ASN A 306 3.95 5.70 -13.62
C ASN A 306 5.46 5.57 -13.37
N HIS A 307 5.85 4.75 -12.39
CA HIS A 307 7.23 4.73 -11.91
C HIS A 307 8.10 3.81 -12.78
N PRO A 308 9.16 4.30 -13.43
CA PRO A 308 10.03 3.46 -14.24
C PRO A 308 11.01 2.69 -13.36
N VAL A 309 11.00 1.36 -13.50
CA VAL A 309 11.93 0.45 -12.82
C VAL A 309 12.71 -0.33 -13.85
N LYS A 310 14.04 -0.34 -13.73
CA LYS A 310 14.93 -1.10 -14.60
C LYS A 310 15.31 -2.42 -13.95
N ARG A 311 15.08 -3.52 -14.65
CA ARG A 311 15.63 -4.83 -14.33
C ARG A 311 17.10 -4.89 -14.75
N LEU A 312 17.98 -5.23 -13.81
CA LEU A 312 19.43 -5.14 -14.02
C LEU A 312 19.98 -6.26 -14.91
N SER A 313 19.34 -7.43 -14.93
CA SER A 313 19.84 -8.62 -15.64
C SER A 313 19.87 -8.45 -17.17
N ASP A 314 18.93 -7.71 -17.73
CA ASP A 314 18.77 -7.53 -19.18
C ASP A 314 18.51 -6.07 -19.59
N GLY A 315 18.39 -5.17 -18.63
CA GLY A 315 18.16 -3.75 -18.87
C GLY A 315 16.74 -3.38 -19.28
N LEU A 316 15.79 -4.32 -19.23
CA LEU A 316 14.38 -4.05 -19.53
C LEU A 316 13.82 -3.06 -18.50
N VAL A 317 12.98 -2.13 -18.97
CA VAL A 317 12.31 -1.13 -18.13
C VAL A 317 10.82 -1.43 -18.10
N GLU A 318 10.27 -1.40 -16.90
CA GLU A 318 8.86 -1.61 -16.61
C GLU A 318 8.28 -0.31 -16.05
N ILE A 319 7.03 0.01 -16.39
CA ILE A 319 6.29 1.02 -15.65
C ILE A 319 5.55 0.29 -14.54
N THR A 320 5.68 0.77 -13.29
CA THR A 320 5.19 0.06 -12.11
C THR A 320 4.25 0.91 -11.28
N SER A 321 3.44 0.21 -10.47
CA SER A 321 2.67 0.79 -9.38
C SER A 321 3.49 0.77 -8.10
N MET A 322 3.54 1.91 -7.41
CA MET A 322 4.34 2.16 -6.21
C MET A 322 3.44 2.65 -5.09
N ASN A 323 3.63 2.09 -3.89
CA ASN A 323 3.12 2.64 -2.64
C ASN A 323 4.03 2.25 -1.48
N HIS A 324 5.09 3.03 -1.24
CA HIS A 324 5.98 2.80 -0.10
C HIS A 324 6.63 4.09 0.41
N GLY A 325 6.75 4.21 1.73
CA GLY A 325 7.47 5.28 2.42
C GLY A 325 8.86 4.87 2.92
N PHE A 326 9.21 3.60 2.84
CA PHE A 326 10.49 3.03 3.25
C PHE A 326 11.15 2.31 2.07
N ALA A 327 12.47 2.15 2.12
CA ALA A 327 13.23 1.40 1.12
C ALA A 327 14.35 0.57 1.78
N VAL A 328 14.74 -0.52 1.14
CA VAL A 328 15.95 -1.27 1.52
C VAL A 328 17.18 -0.48 1.10
N ASP A 329 18.12 -0.29 2.03
CA ASP A 329 19.41 0.32 1.77
C ASP A 329 20.34 -0.69 1.07
N VAL A 330 20.57 -0.47 -0.23
CA VAL A 330 21.35 -1.38 -1.08
C VAL A 330 22.80 -1.51 -0.62
N ASP A 331 23.36 -0.48 0.02
CA ASP A 331 24.75 -0.48 0.49
C ASP A 331 24.95 -1.38 1.72
N THR A 332 23.85 -1.80 2.35
CA THR A 332 23.85 -2.68 3.52
C THR A 332 23.56 -4.14 3.18
N LEU A 333 23.36 -4.47 1.90
CA LEU A 333 23.09 -5.85 1.50
C LEU A 333 24.29 -6.76 1.84
N PRO A 334 24.04 -7.94 2.44
CA PRO A 334 25.09 -8.93 2.68
C PRO A 334 25.58 -9.53 1.36
N ALA A 335 26.73 -10.20 1.39
CA ALA A 335 27.34 -10.81 0.20
C ALA A 335 26.46 -11.87 -0.49
N ASN A 336 25.50 -12.47 0.23
CA ASN A 336 24.56 -13.46 -0.31
C ASN A 336 23.26 -12.85 -0.86
N ALA A 337 23.15 -11.52 -0.94
CA ALA A 337 22.02 -10.82 -1.54
C ALA A 337 22.50 -9.83 -2.61
N ARG A 338 21.79 -9.78 -3.74
CA ARG A 338 22.08 -8.82 -4.82
C ARG A 338 20.85 -8.02 -5.20
N SER A 339 21.04 -6.77 -5.61
CA SER A 339 19.98 -5.98 -6.23
C SER A 339 19.62 -6.55 -7.60
N THR A 340 18.33 -6.60 -7.92
CA THR A 340 17.80 -7.06 -9.21
C THR A 340 17.10 -5.96 -10.00
N HIS A 341 16.59 -4.95 -9.31
CA HIS A 341 15.83 -3.85 -9.90
C HIS A 341 16.22 -2.53 -9.24
N VAL A 342 16.21 -1.46 -10.04
CA VAL A 342 16.53 -0.10 -9.59
C VAL A 342 15.50 0.89 -10.12
N SER A 343 15.15 1.88 -9.32
CA SER A 343 14.33 2.99 -9.80
C SER A 343 15.11 3.87 -10.77
N LEU A 344 14.49 4.25 -11.89
CA LEU A 344 15.05 5.24 -12.80
C LEU A 344 14.67 6.70 -12.44
N PHE A 345 13.87 6.91 -11.39
CA PHE A 345 13.58 8.27 -10.88
C PHE A 345 14.64 8.76 -9.90
N ASP A 346 15.14 7.90 -9.01
CA ASP A 346 16.03 8.31 -7.93
C ASP A 346 17.17 7.32 -7.63
N GLY A 347 17.24 6.17 -8.31
CA GLY A 347 18.26 5.15 -8.09
C GLY A 347 18.01 4.24 -6.88
N SER A 348 16.87 4.34 -6.20
CA SER A 348 16.56 3.49 -5.05
C SER A 348 16.47 2.00 -5.45
N ASN A 349 16.72 1.10 -4.48
CA ASN A 349 16.50 -0.33 -4.70
C ASN A 349 15.01 -0.59 -5.02
N CYS A 350 14.75 -1.49 -5.97
CA CYS A 350 13.40 -1.93 -6.32
C CYS A 350 13.24 -3.45 -6.31
N GLY A 351 14.28 -4.18 -5.94
CA GLY A 351 14.24 -5.63 -5.85
C GLY A 351 15.58 -6.23 -5.44
N ILE A 352 15.50 -7.39 -4.78
CA ILE A 352 16.65 -8.18 -4.34
C ILE A 352 16.42 -9.66 -4.64
N GLU A 353 17.51 -10.41 -4.72
CA GLU A 353 17.49 -11.86 -4.86
C GLU A 353 18.67 -12.44 -4.08
N LEU A 354 18.43 -13.53 -3.35
CA LEU A 354 19.48 -14.25 -2.63
C LEU A 354 20.26 -15.14 -3.60
N THR A 355 21.56 -15.26 -3.39
CA THR A 355 22.44 -16.05 -4.27
C THR A 355 22.61 -17.49 -3.82
N ASP A 356 22.28 -17.78 -2.56
CA ASP A 356 22.44 -19.06 -1.87
C ASP A 356 21.10 -19.76 -1.56
N LYS A 357 19.97 -19.09 -1.81
CA LYS A 357 18.62 -19.56 -1.53
C LYS A 357 17.66 -19.18 -2.66
N ASN A 358 16.57 -19.92 -2.83
CA ASN A 358 15.51 -19.59 -3.80
C ASN A 358 14.57 -18.51 -3.22
N ALA A 359 15.09 -17.29 -3.03
CA ALA A 359 14.34 -16.19 -2.44
C ALA A 359 14.59 -14.89 -3.20
N PHE A 360 13.52 -14.20 -3.57
CA PHE A 360 13.61 -12.89 -4.20
C PHE A 360 12.43 -12.00 -3.79
N SER A 361 12.55 -10.70 -4.04
CA SER A 361 11.48 -9.76 -3.72
C SER A 361 11.58 -8.48 -4.55
N VAL A 362 10.47 -7.74 -4.63
CA VAL A 362 10.41 -6.43 -5.29
C VAL A 362 9.70 -5.39 -4.43
N GLN A 363 10.15 -4.13 -4.53
CA GLN A 363 9.63 -3.02 -3.72
C GLN A 363 8.30 -2.46 -4.25
N TYR A 364 8.07 -2.59 -5.56
CA TYR A 364 6.85 -2.13 -6.24
C TYR A 364 5.75 -3.20 -6.18
N HIS A 365 4.60 -2.92 -6.80
CA HIS A 365 3.41 -3.77 -6.78
C HIS A 365 3.15 -4.42 -8.15
N PRO A 366 3.71 -5.62 -8.41
CA PRO A 366 3.45 -6.38 -9.63
C PRO A 366 2.00 -6.74 -9.89
N GLU A 367 1.17 -6.79 -8.84
CA GLU A 367 -0.27 -6.97 -8.94
C GLU A 367 -1.00 -5.72 -9.41
N ALA A 368 -0.33 -4.56 -9.42
CA ALA A 368 -0.91 -3.26 -9.74
C ALA A 368 -2.16 -2.98 -8.91
N SER A 369 -3.33 -2.83 -9.52
CA SER A 369 -4.61 -2.56 -8.84
C SER A 369 -4.51 -1.38 -7.84
N PRO A 370 -4.33 -0.15 -8.36
CA PRO A 370 -4.32 0.21 -9.77
C PRO A 370 -2.91 0.27 -10.38
N GLY A 371 -2.87 0.35 -11.71
CA GLY A 371 -1.65 0.64 -12.46
C GLY A 371 -1.34 -0.34 -13.59
N PRO A 372 -0.14 -0.21 -14.20
CA PRO A 372 0.32 -1.04 -15.32
C PRO A 372 0.54 -2.50 -14.91
N GLN A 373 0.36 -3.43 -15.85
CA GLN A 373 0.45 -4.88 -15.61
C GLN A 373 1.78 -5.51 -16.10
N ASP A 374 2.79 -4.68 -16.34
CA ASP A 374 4.08 -5.04 -16.96
C ASP A 374 4.80 -6.18 -16.20
N SER A 375 4.61 -6.23 -14.88
CA SER A 375 5.40 -7.06 -13.96
C SER A 375 4.80 -8.40 -13.58
N PHE A 376 3.71 -8.84 -14.22
CA PHE A 376 3.05 -10.12 -13.91
C PHE A 376 4.00 -11.33 -14.00
N TYR A 377 5.07 -11.25 -14.79
CA TYR A 377 6.06 -12.31 -14.92
C TYR A 377 6.73 -12.68 -13.59
N LEU A 378 6.74 -11.82 -12.57
CA LEU A 378 7.32 -12.12 -11.26
C LEU A 378 6.52 -13.20 -10.52
N PHE A 379 5.18 -13.13 -10.59
CA PHE A 379 4.32 -14.21 -10.09
C PHE A 379 4.56 -15.51 -10.84
N LYS A 380 4.69 -15.42 -12.18
CA LYS A 380 5.00 -16.57 -13.02
C LYS A 380 6.37 -17.18 -12.66
N LYS A 381 7.41 -16.36 -12.50
CA LYS A 381 8.76 -16.77 -12.07
C LYS A 381 8.69 -17.55 -10.76
N PHE A 382 7.96 -17.03 -9.77
CA PHE A 382 7.81 -17.68 -8.47
C PHE A 382 7.09 -19.03 -8.63
N VAL A 383 5.87 -19.04 -9.16
CA VAL A 383 5.02 -20.24 -9.21
C VAL A 383 5.55 -21.32 -10.16
N ASP A 384 6.08 -20.94 -11.33
CA ASP A 384 6.70 -21.91 -12.24
C ASP A 384 7.98 -22.51 -11.64
N GLY A 385 8.70 -21.74 -10.80
CA GLY A 385 9.83 -22.25 -10.02
C GLY A 385 9.46 -23.30 -8.97
N LEU A 386 8.20 -23.34 -8.50
CA LEU A 386 7.71 -24.33 -7.54
C LEU A 386 7.36 -25.67 -8.22
N LYS A 387 6.97 -25.65 -9.49
CA LYS A 387 6.51 -26.82 -10.26
C LYS A 387 7.62 -27.86 -10.53
N GLY A 388 8.86 -27.59 -10.10
CA GLY A 388 10.02 -28.47 -10.26
C GLY A 388 10.43 -29.27 -9.01
N ALA A 389 9.74 -29.12 -7.87
CA ALA A 389 10.07 -29.83 -6.62
C ALA A 389 9.28 -31.14 -6.42
N VAL A 390 8.59 -31.64 -7.45
CA VAL A 390 7.89 -32.93 -7.38
C VAL A 390 8.88 -34.08 -7.51
N ALA A 391 9.24 -34.62 -6.35
CA ALA A 391 9.88 -35.92 -6.08
C ALA A 391 11.30 -36.17 -6.62
N ALA A 392 12.22 -36.42 -5.68
CA ALA A 392 13.21 -37.49 -5.79
C ALA A 392 12.98 -38.47 -4.64
#